data_AF-A0A2N2D9K1-F1
#
_entry.id   AF-A0A2N2D9K1-F1
#
_cell.length_a   1.000
_cell.length_b   1.000
_cell.length_c   1.000
_cell.angle_alpha   90.00
_cell.angle_beta   90.00
_cell.angle_gamma   90.00
#
_symmetry.space_group_name_H-M   'P 1'
#
loop_
_entity.id
_entity.type
_entity.pdbx_description
1 polymer ?
#
loop_
_entity_poly.entity_id
_entity_poly.type
_entity_poly.pdbx_seq_one_letter_code
_entity_poly.pdbx_strand_id
1 'polypeptide(L)'
;MDIFYKIAEGKIQEAIQEGVFDNLPGKGKPLNLEDMSNVPPELRIGYKILKNAGILPEEFRLKKQTYCSLINLLKIFWFELHQISGKI
;
A
#
# COMPACT_ATOMS: atom_id res chain seq x y z
N MET A 1 31.68 17.48 0.03
CA MET A 1 31.01 16.22 0.42
C MET A 1 30.40 16.44 1.80
N ASP A 2 29.10 16.22 1.94
CA ASP A 2 28.32 16.55 3.14
C ASP A 2 28.69 15.65 4.35
N ILE A 3 28.63 16.19 5.57
CA ILE A 3 28.85 15.41 6.80
C ILE A 3 27.77 14.34 7.00
N PHE A 4 26.53 14.61 6.58
CA PHE A 4 25.45 13.63 6.61
C PHE A 4 25.74 12.43 5.72
N TYR A 5 26.39 12.66 4.57
CA TYR A 5 26.79 11.59 3.67
C TYR A 5 27.79 10.64 4.33
N LYS A 6 28.82 11.17 4.99
CA LYS A 6 29.82 10.34 5.69
C LYS A 6 29.22 9.52 6.84
N ILE A 7 28.29 10.11 7.59
CA ILE A 7 27.61 9.43 8.69
C ILE A 7 26.69 8.32 8.14
N ALA A 8 25.93 8.60 7.09
CA ALA A 8 25.07 7.61 6.45
C ALA A 8 25.87 6.43 5.90
N GLU A 9 26.96 6.72 5.17
CA GLU A 9 27.83 5.68 4.60
C GLU A 9 28.45 4.81 5.70
N GLY A 10 28.94 5.42 6.78
CA GLY A 10 29.48 4.67 7.93
C GLY A 10 28.48 3.68 8.53
N LYS A 11 27.22 4.12 8.74
CA LYS A 11 26.16 3.25 9.27
C LYS A 11 25.77 2.13 8.32
N ILE A 12 25.77 2.39 7.01
CA ILE A 12 25.48 1.36 6.00
C ILE A 12 26.57 0.28 6.05
N GLN A 13 27.85 0.68 6.10
CA GLN A 13 28.97 -0.26 6.16
C GLN A 13 28.96 -1.09 7.44
N GLU A 14 28.66 -0.49 8.59
CA GLU A 14 28.51 -1.19 9.87
C GLU A 14 27.40 -2.26 9.79
N ALA A 15 26.21 -1.91 9.29
CA ALA A 15 25.10 -2.84 9.13
C ALA A 15 25.40 -3.98 8.12
N ILE A 16 26.24 -3.73 7.11
CA ILE A 16 26.73 -4.77 6.19
C ILE A 16 27.65 -5.75 6.94
N GLN A 17 28.60 -5.25 7.74
CA GLN A 17 29.53 -6.09 8.51
C GLN A 17 28.81 -6.94 9.57
N GLU A 18 27.76 -6.40 10.17
CA GLU A 18 26.91 -7.11 11.14
C GLU A 18 25.97 -8.13 10.48
N GLY A 19 25.91 -8.19 9.14
CA GLY A 19 25.03 -9.11 8.42
C GLY A 19 23.54 -8.78 8.56
N VAL A 20 23.19 -7.53 8.92
CA VAL A 20 21.78 -7.10 9.10
C VAL A 20 20.96 -7.30 7.82
N PHE A 21 21.62 -7.21 6.66
CA PHE A 21 21.00 -7.43 5.35
C PHE A 21 20.91 -8.92 4.94
N ASP A 22 21.50 -9.84 5.71
CA ASP A 22 21.56 -11.26 5.34
C ASP A 22 20.25 -12.02 5.52
N ASN A 23 19.34 -11.54 6.35
CA ASN A 23 18.05 -12.20 6.57
C ASN A 23 16.88 -11.22 6.44
N LEU A 24 16.92 -10.36 5.42
CA LEU A 24 15.82 -9.45 5.15
C LEU A 24 14.52 -10.21 4.83
N PRO A 25 13.37 -9.72 5.32
CA PRO A 25 12.08 -10.28 4.96
C PRO A 25 11.89 -10.20 3.44
N GLY A 26 11.78 -11.36 2.79
CA GLY A 26 11.65 -11.44 1.33
C GLY A 26 12.96 -11.73 0.58
N LYS A 27 14.10 -11.94 1.26
CA LYS A 27 15.35 -12.40 0.63
C LYS A 27 15.09 -13.69 -0.16
N GLY A 28 15.48 -13.70 -1.44
CA GLY A 28 15.30 -14.84 -2.35
C GLY A 28 13.86 -15.07 -2.84
N LYS A 29 12.88 -14.27 -2.39
CA LYS A 29 11.50 -14.35 -2.90
C LYS A 29 11.33 -13.43 -4.11
N PRO A 30 10.45 -13.78 -5.07
CA PRO A 30 10.10 -12.88 -6.16
C PRO A 30 9.61 -11.54 -5.62
N LEU A 31 10.05 -10.45 -6.25
CA LEU A 31 9.60 -9.12 -5.88
C LEU A 31 8.09 -9.01 -6.14
N ASN A 32 7.33 -8.62 -5.11
CA ASN A 32 5.92 -8.29 -5.30
C ASN A 32 5.81 -6.94 -6.01
N LEU A 33 5.63 -6.96 -7.32
CA LEU A 33 5.37 -5.77 -8.10
C LEU A 33 3.94 -5.34 -7.86
N GLU A 34 3.78 -4.22 -7.14
CA GLU A 34 2.46 -3.61 -6.98
C GLU A 34 1.93 -3.18 -8.35
N ASP A 35 0.67 -3.51 -8.63
CA ASP A 35 0.00 -3.05 -9.82
C ASP A 35 -0.23 -1.53 -9.73
N MET A 36 0.60 -0.78 -10.45
CA MET A 36 0.50 0.66 -10.60
C MET A 36 0.08 1.05 -12.03
N SER A 37 -0.55 0.14 -12.78
CA SER A 37 -0.98 0.40 -14.16
C SER A 37 -1.95 1.57 -14.28
N ASN A 38 -2.72 1.83 -13.21
CA ASN A 38 -3.67 2.94 -13.12
C ASN A 38 -3.04 4.29 -12.75
N VAL A 39 -1.71 4.34 -12.55
CA VAL A 39 -0.97 5.53 -12.12
C VAL A 39 0.02 5.97 -13.22
N PRO A 40 -0.04 7.23 -13.67
CA PRO A 40 0.93 7.77 -14.62
C PRO A 40 2.38 7.54 -14.15
N PRO A 41 3.32 7.14 -15.05
CA PRO A 41 4.70 6.82 -14.72
C PRO A 41 5.38 7.83 -13.78
N GLU A 42 5.19 9.11 -14.07
CA GLU A 42 5.75 10.25 -13.37
C GLU A 42 5.25 10.39 -11.92
N LEU A 43 4.05 9.86 -11.61
CA LEU A 43 3.45 9.93 -10.28
C LEU A 43 3.70 8.68 -9.43
N ARG A 44 4.14 7.57 -10.02
CA ARG A 44 4.27 6.28 -9.31
C ARG A 44 5.18 6.35 -8.08
N ILE A 45 6.31 7.04 -8.19
CA ILE A 45 7.26 7.16 -7.07
C ILE A 45 6.62 7.95 -5.92
N GLY A 46 5.97 9.08 -6.23
CA GLY A 46 5.25 9.88 -5.23
C GLY A 46 4.16 9.07 -4.53
N TYR A 47 3.32 8.37 -5.30
CA TYR A 47 2.29 7.48 -4.74
C TYR A 47 2.87 6.36 -3.88
N LYS A 48 4.00 5.77 -4.28
CA LYS A 48 4.66 4.70 -3.53
C LYS A 48 5.24 5.20 -2.21
N ILE A 49 5.84 6.39 -2.19
CA ILE A 49 6.35 7.03 -0.97
C ILE A 49 5.19 7.31 0.00
N LEU A 50 4.11 7.92 -0.49
CA LEU A 50 2.94 8.25 0.34
C LEU A 50 2.30 6.99 0.95
N LYS A 51 2.12 5.95 0.13
CA LYS A 51 1.61 4.65 0.58
C LYS A 51 2.51 4.02 1.64
N ASN A 52 3.83 4.01 1.44
CA ASN A 52 4.79 3.47 2.40
C ASN A 52 4.82 4.26 3.72
N ALA A 53 4.59 5.57 3.68
CA ALA A 53 4.49 6.42 4.85
C ALA A 53 3.16 6.25 5.62
N GLY A 54 2.23 5.42 5.13
CA GLY A 54 0.89 5.28 5.70
C GLY A 54 -0.02 6.50 5.47
N ILE A 55 0.41 7.43 4.62
CA ILE A 55 -0.35 8.64 4.30
C ILE A 55 -1.22 8.33 3.08
N LEU A 56 -2.52 8.21 3.32
CA LEU A 56 -3.48 7.97 2.26
C LEU A 56 -3.90 9.31 1.64
N PRO A 57 -3.62 9.57 0.35
CA PRO A 57 -4.04 10.80 -0.32
C PRO A 57 -5.56 10.96 -0.27
N GLU A 58 -6.05 12.21 -0.28
CA GLU A 58 -7.47 12.53 -0.10
C GLU A 58 -8.36 11.87 -1.17
N GLU A 59 -7.85 11.71 -2.38
CA GLU A 59 -8.53 11.04 -3.49
C GLU A 59 -8.82 9.57 -3.15
N PHE A 60 -7.91 8.92 -2.44
CA PHE A 60 -8.12 7.53 -1.99
C PHE A 60 -9.12 7.44 -0.84
N ARG A 61 -9.14 8.45 0.05
CA ARG A 61 -10.14 8.52 1.13
C ARG A 61 -11.55 8.65 0.55
N LEU A 62 -11.73 9.52 -0.43
CA LEU A 62 -13.00 9.72 -1.13
C LEU A 62 -13.42 8.45 -1.87
N LYS A 63 -12.51 7.84 -2.66
CA LYS A 63 -12.79 6.57 -3.34
C LYS A 63 -13.21 5.47 -2.38
N LYS A 64 -12.51 5.30 -1.25
CA LYS A 64 -12.85 4.31 -0.22
C LYS A 64 -14.26 4.54 0.33
N GLN A 65 -14.63 5.78 0.61
CA GLN A 65 -15.97 6.13 1.09
C GLN A 65 -17.05 5.79 0.05
N THR A 66 -16.82 6.09 -1.23
CA THR A 66 -17.73 5.73 -2.33
C THR A 66 -17.89 4.22 -2.45
N TYR A 67 -16.79 3.45 -2.46
CA TYR A 67 -16.86 1.98 -2.52
C TYR A 67 -17.58 1.38 -1.30
N CYS A 68 -17.30 1.87 -0.09
CA CYS A 68 -17.99 1.42 1.12
C CYS A 68 -19.49 1.72 1.08
N SER A 69 -19.89 2.90 0.59
CA SER A 69 -21.30 3.26 0.43
C SER A 69 -22.00 2.34 -0.58
N LEU A 70 -21.36 2.07 -1.72
CA LEU A 70 -21.89 1.17 -2.74
C LEU A 70 -22.07 -0.26 -2.21
N ILE A 71 -21.07 -0.78 -1.49
CA ILE A 71 -21.12 -2.11 -0.87
C ILE A 71 -22.24 -2.18 0.17
N ASN A 72 -22.42 -1.15 0.99
CA ASN A 72 -23.52 -1.11 1.95
C ASN A 72 -24.88 -1.11 1.27
N LEU A 73 -25.03 -0.37 0.17
CA LEU A 73 -26.28 -0.34 -0.60
C LEU A 73 -26.58 -1.70 -1.24
N LEU A 74 -25.56 -2.37 -1.78
CA LEU A 74 -25.68 -3.74 -2.29
C LEU A 74 -26.04 -4.74 -1.18
N LYS A 75 -25.47 -4.60 0.02
CA LYS A 75 -25.83 -5.45 1.17
C LYS A 75 -27.28 -5.27 1.59
N ILE A 76 -27.77 -4.02 1.63
CA ILE A 76 -29.16 -3.72 1.95
C ILE A 76 -30.07 -4.36 0.90
N PHE A 77 -29.77 -4.15 -0.39
CA PHE A 77 -30.55 -4.72 -1.47
C PHE A 77 -30.58 -6.26 -1.43
N TRP A 78 -29.44 -6.90 -1.16
CA TRP A 78 -29.35 -8.35 -1.03
C TRP A 78 -30.16 -8.88 0.17
N PHE A 79 -30.16 -8.16 1.30
CA PHE A 79 -30.95 -8.50 2.48
C PHE A 79 -32.46 -8.40 2.22
N GLU A 80 -32.91 -7.36 1.52
CA GLU A 80 -34.32 -7.19 1.13
C GLU A 80 -34.79 -8.30 0.19
N LEU A 81 -33.98 -8.66 -0.82
CA LEU A 81 -34.30 -9.78 -1.71
C LEU A 81 -34.44 -11.11 -0.96
N HIS A 82 -33.63 -11.34 0.07
CA HIS A 82 -33.72 -12.55 0.87
C HIS A 82 -34.97 -12.56 1.78
N GLN A 83 -35.36 -11.40 2.30
CA GLN A 83 -36.57 -11.25 3.10
C GLN A 83 -37.86 -11.42 2.27
N ILE A 84 -37.83 -11.02 1.00
CA ILE A 84 -38.94 -11.21 0.05
C ILE A 84 -39.03 -12.68 -0.39
N SER A 85 -37.88 -13.34 -0.63
CA SER A 85 -37.83 -14.76 -1.02
C SER A 85 -38.17 -15.74 0.10
N GLY A 86 -38.11 -15.33 1.37
CA GLY A 86 -38.51 -16.15 2.53
C GLY A 86 -39.99 -16.00 2.94
N LYS A 87 -40.77 -15.21 2.19
CA LYS A 87 -42.21 -14.96 2.43
C LYS A 87 -43.14 -15.57 1.36
N ILE A 88 -42.60 -16.40 0.46
CA ILE A 88 -43.35 -17.22 -0.51
C ILE A 88 -43.22 -18.69 -0.11
#